data_AF-A0A2D4KM74-F1
#
_entry.id   AF-A0A2D4KM74-F1
#
_cell.length_a   1.000
_cell.length_b   1.000
_cell.length_c   1.000
_cell.angle_alpha   90.00
_cell.angle_beta   90.00
_cell.angle_gamma   90.00
#
_symmetry.space_group_name_H-M   'P 1'
#
loop_
_entity.id
_entity.type
_entity.pdbx_description
1 polymer ?
#
loop_
_entity_poly.entity_id
_entity_poly.type
_entity_poly.pdbx_seq_one_letter_code
_entity_poly.pdbx_strand_id
1 'polypeptide(L)'
;KIAVALNLCELFLIPQLKKGDMYCIWELIFIWSKMQLRSNPSKQVFVDQCYHLLRIATNLQVIFPFMKVIRDEIGKEGLQICVEICGSALQLDLHDDPKMKCLIYKTIAHFLPNDLEIVRICALSIFFIERTLESYYTIEQLYKCTDEEYNEQRSSVQNRVRFELLPILKKGLFFDPEFWNFLMIKQNCLAL
;
A
#
# COMPACT_ATOMS: atom_id res chain seq x y z
N LYS A 1 -0.97 10.58 33.74
CA LYS A 1 -1.38 11.65 32.80
C LYS A 1 -1.37 11.16 31.35
N ILE A 2 -0.26 10.62 30.82
CA ILE A 2 -0.18 10.09 29.44
C ILE A 2 -1.14 8.91 29.21
N ALA A 3 -1.20 7.94 30.12
CA ALA A 3 -2.11 6.79 30.00
C ALA A 3 -3.60 7.20 29.90
N VAL A 4 -4.01 8.24 30.63
CA VAL A 4 -5.38 8.76 30.57
C VAL A 4 -5.65 9.45 29.22
N ALA A 5 -4.69 10.23 28.71
CA ALA A 5 -4.80 10.87 27.41
C ALA A 5 -4.84 9.85 26.26
N LEU A 6 -4.02 8.80 26.34
CA LEU A 6 -4.04 7.68 25.39
C LEU A 6 -5.40 6.97 25.41
N ASN A 7 -5.92 6.62 26.58
CA ASN A 7 -7.24 5.99 26.71
C ASN A 7 -8.35 6.89 26.13
N LEU A 8 -8.32 8.20 26.40
CA LEU A 8 -9.28 9.13 25.81
C LEU A 8 -9.16 9.17 24.28
N CYS A 9 -7.93 9.23 23.74
CA CYS A 9 -7.71 9.20 22.30
C CYS A 9 -8.26 7.91 21.67
N GLU A 10 -8.02 6.75 22.28
CA GLU A 10 -8.53 5.46 21.82
C GLU A 10 -10.07 5.37 21.90
N LEU A 11 -10.68 5.98 22.92
CA LEU A 11 -12.15 6.08 23.04
C LEU A 11 -12.80 6.86 21.89
N PHE A 12 -12.08 7.79 21.26
CA PHE A 12 -12.56 8.48 20.05
C PHE A 12 -12.17 7.75 18.76
N LEU A 13 -10.93 7.26 18.69
CA LEU A 13 -10.36 6.64 17.50
C LEU A 13 -11.07 5.31 17.15
N ILE A 14 -11.21 4.40 18.12
CA ILE A 14 -11.74 3.05 17.87
C ILE A 14 -13.16 3.08 17.29
N PRO A 15 -14.12 3.87 17.83
CA PRO A 15 -15.44 3.98 17.22
C PRO A 15 -15.44 4.51 15.79
N GLN A 16 -14.56 5.47 15.46
CA GLN A 16 -14.45 5.97 14.09
C GLN A 16 -13.93 4.90 13.13
N LEU A 17 -12.90 4.15 13.53
CA LEU A 17 -12.39 3.02 12.74
C LEU A 17 -13.48 1.99 12.45
N LYS A 18 -14.27 1.62 13.46
CA LYS A 18 -15.37 0.65 13.31
C LYS A 18 -16.49 1.17 12.40
N LYS A 19 -16.81 2.45 12.47
CA LYS A 19 -17.84 3.09 11.63
C LYS A 19 -17.35 3.41 10.21
N GLY A 20 -16.03 3.39 9.98
CA GLY A 20 -15.42 3.79 8.72
C GLY A 20 -15.41 5.30 8.50
N ASP A 21 -15.55 6.09 9.58
CA ASP A 21 -15.57 7.55 9.55
C ASP A 21 -14.13 8.10 9.42
N MET A 22 -13.90 8.90 8.37
CA MET A 22 -12.60 9.50 8.08
C MET A 22 -12.46 10.92 8.65
N TYR A 23 -13.50 11.47 9.30
CA TYR A 23 -13.47 12.80 9.90
C TYR A 23 -12.44 12.89 11.04
N CYS A 24 -11.43 13.74 10.88
CA CYS A 24 -10.29 13.90 11.81
C CYS A 24 -9.45 12.64 12.07
N ILE A 25 -9.61 11.58 11.25
CA ILE A 25 -8.94 10.29 11.52
C ILE A 25 -7.41 10.41 11.42
N TRP A 26 -6.91 11.30 10.55
CA TRP A 26 -5.48 11.54 10.36
C TRP A 26 -4.86 12.16 11.62
N GLU A 27 -5.51 13.19 12.16
CA GLU A 27 -5.08 13.86 13.38
C GLU A 27 -5.18 12.92 14.58
N LEU A 28 -6.26 12.14 14.68
CA LEU A 28 -6.42 11.16 15.76
C LEU A 28 -5.35 10.07 15.73
N ILE A 29 -5.05 9.49 14.56
CA ILE A 29 -4.00 8.47 14.42
C ILE A 29 -2.62 9.06 14.72
N PHE A 30 -2.36 10.31 14.29
CA PHE A 30 -1.12 11.00 14.59
C PHE A 30 -0.96 11.29 16.09
N ILE A 31 -2.01 11.78 16.75
CA ILE A 31 -1.99 12.02 18.20
C ILE A 31 -1.83 10.70 18.95
N TRP A 32 -2.59 9.68 18.55
CA TRP A 32 -2.52 8.34 19.11
C TRP A 32 -1.09 7.77 19.00
N SER A 33 -0.43 7.86 17.84
CA SER A 33 0.91 7.29 17.65
C SER A 33 1.94 7.92 18.59
N LYS A 34 1.90 9.25 18.75
CA LYS A 34 2.78 9.96 19.68
C LYS A 34 2.47 9.62 21.13
N MET A 35 1.20 9.47 21.50
CA MET A 35 0.81 9.10 22.87
C MET A 35 1.18 7.65 23.19
N GLN A 36 0.98 6.74 22.23
CA GLN A 36 1.31 5.33 22.34
C GLN A 36 2.79 5.17 22.67
N LEU A 37 3.68 5.79 21.87
CA LEU A 37 5.13 5.61 22.04
C LEU A 37 5.68 6.28 23.29
N ARG A 38 5.03 7.38 23.72
CA ARG A 38 5.33 8.00 25.02
C ARG A 38 4.89 7.11 26.19
N SER A 39 3.83 6.33 26.02
CA SER A 39 3.36 5.39 27.05
C SER A 39 4.15 4.09 27.06
N ASN A 40 4.55 3.59 25.89
CA ASN A 40 5.39 2.41 25.72
C ASN A 40 6.35 2.64 24.53
N PRO A 41 7.65 2.83 24.77
CA PRO A 41 8.62 3.15 23.72
C PRO A 41 8.99 1.97 22.81
N SER A 42 8.42 0.78 23.04
CA SER A 42 8.69 -0.39 22.20
C SER A 42 8.07 -0.24 20.81
N LYS A 43 8.96 -0.16 19.80
CA LYS A 43 8.58 -0.12 18.38
C LYS A 43 7.78 -1.34 17.94
N GLN A 44 8.12 -2.52 18.44
CA GLN A 44 7.38 -3.75 18.12
C GLN A 44 5.93 -3.65 18.63
N VAL A 45 5.75 -3.21 19.88
CA VAL A 45 4.41 -3.05 20.47
C VAL A 45 3.61 -2.01 19.70
N PHE A 46 4.24 -0.92 19.25
CA PHE A 46 3.58 0.08 18.40
C PHE A 46 3.08 -0.52 17.08
N VAL A 47 3.90 -1.32 16.40
CA VAL A 47 3.52 -1.99 15.14
C VAL A 47 2.38 -2.98 15.38
N ASP A 48 2.47 -3.80 16.44
CA ASP A 48 1.42 -4.75 16.81
C ASP A 48 0.07 -4.04 17.05
N GLN A 49 0.10 -2.88 17.70
CA GLN A 49 -1.09 -2.07 17.95
C GLN A 49 -1.61 -1.40 16.67
N CYS A 50 -0.75 -0.95 15.76
CA CYS A 50 -1.19 -0.49 14.43
C CYS A 50 -1.95 -1.59 13.70
N TYR A 51 -1.41 -2.81 13.66
CA TYR A 51 -2.09 -3.96 13.05
C TYR A 51 -3.41 -4.30 13.75
N HIS A 52 -3.48 -4.22 15.07
CA HIS A 52 -4.71 -4.40 15.81
C HIS A 52 -5.79 -3.38 15.41
N LEU A 53 -5.44 -2.09 15.32
CA LEU A 53 -6.38 -1.05 14.92
C LEU A 53 -6.79 -1.18 13.44
N LEU A 54 -5.86 -1.55 12.56
CA LEU A 54 -6.15 -1.84 11.15
C LEU A 54 -7.15 -2.99 10.99
N ARG A 55 -7.07 -4.05 11.80
CA ARG A 55 -8.02 -5.17 11.78
C ARG A 55 -9.43 -4.78 12.23
N ILE A 56 -9.56 -3.74 13.04
CA ILE A 56 -10.86 -3.25 13.54
C ILE A 56 -11.50 -2.27 12.54
N ALA A 57 -10.70 -1.67 11.66
CA ALA A 57 -11.17 -0.69 10.71
C ALA A 57 -12.05 -1.31 9.62
N THR A 58 -13.15 -0.65 9.29
CA THR A 58 -14.05 -1.06 8.20
C THR A 58 -13.81 -0.28 6.91
N ASN A 59 -13.14 0.87 6.98
CA ASN A 59 -12.75 1.67 5.82
C ASN A 59 -11.25 1.53 5.55
N LEU A 60 -10.91 0.92 4.42
CA LEU A 60 -9.53 0.62 4.07
C LEU A 60 -8.68 1.85 3.78
N GLN A 61 -9.25 3.02 3.50
CA GLN A 61 -8.47 4.26 3.32
C GLN A 61 -7.65 4.60 4.56
N VAL A 62 -8.00 4.06 5.73
CA VAL A 62 -7.25 4.28 6.96
C VAL A 62 -5.84 3.67 6.94
N ILE A 63 -5.52 2.77 6.00
CA ILE A 63 -4.14 2.27 5.88
C ILE A 63 -3.16 3.41 5.63
N PHE A 64 -3.55 4.49 4.94
CA PHE A 64 -2.66 5.61 4.60
C PHE A 64 -2.17 6.42 5.80
N PRO A 65 -3.04 6.89 6.73
CA PRO A 65 -2.57 7.53 7.96
C PRO A 65 -1.73 6.59 8.83
N PHE A 66 -2.07 5.29 8.90
CA PHE A 66 -1.24 4.31 9.61
C PHE A 66 0.15 4.14 8.98
N MET A 67 0.22 4.00 7.66
CA MET A 67 1.51 3.92 6.94
C MET A 67 2.35 5.17 7.19
N LYS A 68 1.74 6.36 7.22
CA LYS A 68 2.45 7.61 7.54
C LYS A 68 3.10 7.53 8.92
N VAL A 69 2.33 7.23 9.97
CA VAL A 69 2.91 7.15 11.34
C VAL A 69 3.90 6.00 11.47
N ILE A 70 3.69 4.86 10.80
CA ILE A 70 4.63 3.74 10.82
C ILE A 70 5.98 4.16 10.24
N ARG A 71 6.01 4.81 9.08
CA ARG A 71 7.28 5.30 8.50
C ARG A 71 7.96 6.32 9.41
N ASP A 72 7.18 7.26 9.96
CA ASP A 72 7.71 8.35 10.78
C ASP A 72 8.31 7.83 12.11
N GLU A 73 7.68 6.84 12.76
CA GLU A 73 8.12 6.34 14.07
C GLU A 73 9.11 5.16 13.99
N ILE A 74 8.99 4.28 13.00
CA ILE A 74 9.83 3.07 12.91
C ILE A 74 11.16 3.34 12.22
N GLY A 75 11.21 4.31 11.30
CA GLY A 75 12.40 4.63 10.51
C GLY A 75 12.50 3.73 9.28
N LYS A 76 13.71 3.24 8.97
CA LYS A 76 14.00 2.48 7.73
C LYS A 76 13.10 1.24 7.56
N GLU A 77 12.88 0.48 8.63
CA GLU A 77 12.03 -0.72 8.61
C GLU A 77 10.54 -0.39 8.41
N GLY A 78 10.12 0.86 8.62
CA GLY A 78 8.73 1.28 8.45
C GLY A 78 8.24 1.14 7.00
N LEU A 79 9.15 1.30 6.02
CA LEU A 79 8.80 1.13 4.60
C LEU A 79 8.42 -0.32 4.29
N GLN A 80 9.15 -1.30 4.82
CA GLN A 80 8.88 -2.71 4.63
C GLN A 80 7.48 -3.07 5.14
N ILE A 81 7.15 -2.63 6.35
CA ILE A 81 5.82 -2.81 6.96
C ILE A 81 4.73 -2.16 6.09
N CYS A 82 4.96 -0.97 5.55
CA CYS A 82 3.99 -0.32 4.67
C CYS A 82 3.73 -1.10 3.37
N VAL A 83 4.77 -1.70 2.80
CA VAL A 83 4.66 -2.57 1.61
C VAL A 83 3.89 -3.85 1.95
N GLU A 84 4.15 -4.47 3.10
CA GLU A 84 3.40 -5.64 3.59
C GLU A 84 1.91 -5.31 3.82
N ILE A 85 1.61 -4.14 4.41
CA ILE A 85 0.23 -3.64 4.58
C ILE A 85 -0.45 -3.47 3.22
N CYS A 86 0.24 -2.92 2.22
CA CYS A 86 -0.30 -2.78 0.87
C CYS A 86 -0.58 -4.15 0.22
N GLY A 87 0.36 -5.09 0.32
CA GLY A 87 0.17 -6.46 -0.17
C GLY A 87 -1.00 -7.16 0.51
N SER A 88 -1.11 -7.04 1.83
CA SER A 88 -2.24 -7.58 2.61
C SER A 88 -3.57 -6.96 2.20
N ALA A 89 -3.60 -5.64 1.97
CA ALA A 89 -4.79 -4.94 1.53
C ALA A 89 -5.26 -5.39 0.14
N LEU A 90 -4.34 -5.65 -0.81
CA LEU A 90 -4.67 -6.19 -2.13
C LEU A 90 -5.21 -7.63 -2.11
N GLN A 91 -4.90 -8.39 -1.06
CA GLN A 91 -5.44 -9.75 -0.88
C GLN A 91 -6.86 -9.75 -0.31
N LEU A 92 -7.33 -8.63 0.26
CA LEU A 92 -8.73 -8.48 0.60
C LEU A 92 -9.54 -8.45 -0.70
N ASP A 93 -10.76 -8.97 -0.65
CA ASP A 93 -11.66 -8.91 -1.79
C ASP A 93 -12.10 -7.46 -2.05
N LEU A 94 -11.27 -6.72 -2.80
CA LEU A 94 -11.48 -5.33 -3.21
C LEU A 94 -12.29 -5.22 -4.51
N HIS A 95 -13.05 -6.26 -4.90
CA HIS A 95 -13.82 -6.21 -6.14
C HIS A 95 -14.79 -5.01 -6.19
N ASP A 96 -15.25 -4.54 -5.03
CA ASP A 96 -16.18 -3.40 -4.90
C ASP A 96 -15.49 -2.02 -4.76
N ASP A 97 -14.15 -1.93 -4.73
CA ASP A 97 -13.43 -0.65 -4.62
C ASP A 97 -12.21 -0.52 -5.56
N PRO A 98 -12.44 -0.32 -6.87
CA PRO A 98 -11.36 -0.13 -7.85
C PRO A 98 -10.51 1.11 -7.55
N LYS A 99 -11.08 2.16 -6.93
CA LYS A 99 -10.34 3.38 -6.59
C LYS A 99 -9.31 3.10 -5.51
N MET A 100 -9.69 2.40 -4.45
CA MET A 100 -8.76 2.00 -3.39
C MET A 100 -7.68 1.07 -3.93
N LYS A 101 -8.05 0.09 -4.76
CA LYS A 101 -7.09 -0.81 -5.41
C LYS A 101 -6.05 -0.04 -6.23
N CYS A 102 -6.49 0.96 -6.99
CA CYS A 102 -5.61 1.86 -7.74
C CYS A 102 -4.66 2.66 -6.82
N LEU A 103 -5.17 3.24 -5.73
CA LEU A 103 -4.35 3.97 -4.76
C LEU A 103 -3.28 3.07 -4.14
N ILE A 104 -3.59 1.81 -3.85
CA ILE A 104 -2.61 0.85 -3.33
C ILE A 104 -1.52 0.56 -4.37
N TYR A 105 -1.85 0.31 -5.63
CA TYR A 105 -0.85 0.12 -6.69
C TYR A 105 0.04 1.36 -6.88
N LYS A 106 -0.54 2.57 -6.87
CA LYS A 106 0.21 3.83 -6.94
C LYS A 106 1.18 3.96 -5.76
N THR A 107 0.73 3.57 -4.56
CA THR A 107 1.54 3.60 -3.34
C THR A 107 2.70 2.60 -3.40
N ILE A 108 2.47 1.38 -3.88
CA ILE A 108 3.52 0.37 -4.04
C ILE A 108 4.57 0.84 -5.06
N ALA A 109 4.14 1.33 -6.23
CA ALA A 109 5.05 1.86 -7.24
C ALA A 109 5.89 3.04 -6.72
N HIS A 110 5.29 3.89 -5.88
CA HIS A 110 6.00 4.98 -5.22
C HIS A 110 7.02 4.50 -4.18
N PHE A 111 6.74 3.42 -3.45
CA PHE A 111 7.65 2.84 -2.46
C PHE A 111 8.81 2.04 -3.08
N LEU A 112 8.58 1.43 -4.25
CA LEU A 112 9.53 0.55 -4.92
C LEU A 112 9.90 1.06 -6.33
N PRO A 113 10.35 2.32 -6.48
CA PRO A 113 10.54 2.93 -7.81
C PRO A 113 11.70 2.32 -8.61
N ASN A 114 12.64 1.65 -7.93
CA ASN A 114 13.79 1.00 -8.57
C ASN A 114 13.50 -0.45 -8.99
N ASP A 115 12.31 -0.97 -8.68
CA ASP A 115 11.92 -2.32 -9.07
C ASP A 115 11.03 -2.26 -10.32
N LEU A 116 11.68 -2.33 -11.48
CA LEU A 116 11.01 -2.13 -12.77
C LEU A 116 9.87 -3.15 -13.00
N GLU A 117 10.04 -4.40 -12.55
CA GLU A 117 9.02 -5.44 -12.65
C GLU A 117 7.78 -5.04 -11.84
N ILE A 118 7.95 -4.64 -10.57
CA ILE A 118 6.85 -4.19 -9.72
C ILE A 118 6.19 -2.94 -10.27
N VAL A 119 6.98 -1.95 -10.71
CA VAL A 119 6.46 -0.69 -11.26
C VAL A 119 5.63 -0.95 -12.51
N ARG A 120 6.07 -1.83 -13.42
CA ARG A 120 5.31 -2.23 -14.62
C ARG A 120 4.01 -2.92 -14.25
N ILE A 121 4.04 -3.88 -13.34
CA ILE A 121 2.83 -4.59 -12.89
C ILE A 121 1.82 -3.62 -12.27
N CYS A 122 2.28 -2.69 -11.43
CA CYS A 122 1.43 -1.67 -10.83
C CYS A 122 0.83 -0.74 -11.91
N ALA A 123 1.63 -0.26 -12.85
CA ALA A 123 1.17 0.62 -13.94
C ALA A 123 0.12 -0.07 -14.82
N LEU A 124 0.35 -1.33 -15.20
CA LEU A 124 -0.62 -2.17 -15.91
C LEU A 124 -1.93 -2.27 -15.15
N SER A 125 -1.85 -2.60 -13.86
CA SER A 125 -3.03 -2.73 -13.01
C SER A 125 -3.81 -1.42 -12.89
N ILE A 126 -3.12 -0.29 -12.74
CA ILE A 126 -3.71 1.06 -12.70
C ILE A 126 -4.42 1.39 -14.01
N PHE A 127 -3.78 1.14 -15.15
CA PHE A 127 -4.37 1.43 -16.46
C PHE A 127 -5.65 0.65 -16.72
N PHE A 128 -5.69 -0.65 -16.40
CA PHE A 128 -6.91 -1.43 -16.57
C PHE A 128 -8.04 -1.00 -15.63
N ILE A 129 -7.71 -0.35 -14.51
CA ILE A 129 -8.69 0.22 -13.59
C ILE A 129 -9.17 1.61 -14.07
N GLU A 130 -8.26 2.56 -14.27
CA GLU A 130 -8.59 3.97 -14.53
C GLU A 130 -8.85 4.28 -16.01
N ARG A 131 -8.19 3.58 -16.92
CA ARG A 131 -8.32 3.73 -18.39
C ARG A 131 -8.14 5.18 -18.88
N THR A 132 -7.20 5.90 -18.26
CA THR A 132 -6.88 7.29 -18.62
C THR A 132 -5.74 7.36 -19.63
N LEU A 133 -5.69 8.47 -20.37
CA LEU A 133 -4.59 8.76 -21.29
C LEU A 133 -3.23 8.86 -20.56
N GLU A 134 -3.23 9.37 -19.33
CA GLU A 134 -2.04 9.44 -18.47
C GLU A 134 -1.49 8.04 -18.16
N SER A 135 -2.34 7.13 -17.69
CA SER A 135 -1.92 5.75 -17.37
C SER A 135 -1.47 4.97 -18.59
N TYR A 136 -2.05 5.24 -19.77
CA TYR A 136 -1.56 4.70 -21.04
C TYR A 136 -0.12 5.14 -21.32
N TYR A 137 0.17 6.44 -21.22
CA TYR A 137 1.51 6.96 -21.47
C TYR A 137 2.53 6.45 -20.44
N THR A 138 2.13 6.28 -19.18
CA THR A 138 2.99 5.67 -18.16
C THR A 138 3.42 4.25 -18.58
N ILE A 139 2.48 3.41 -19.02
CA ILE A 139 2.80 2.07 -19.53
C ILE A 139 3.67 2.14 -20.76
N GLU A 140 3.37 3.04 -21.69
CA GLU A 140 4.13 3.17 -22.93
C GLU A 140 5.60 3.52 -22.66
N GLN A 141 5.85 4.42 -21.71
CA GLN A 141 7.20 4.78 -21.28
C GLN A 141 7.90 3.59 -20.61
N LEU A 142 7.22 2.91 -19.66
CA LEU A 142 7.80 1.78 -18.93
C LEU A 142 8.09 0.58 -19.82
N TYR A 143 7.32 0.38 -20.90
CA TYR A 143 7.58 -0.70 -21.87
C TYR A 143 8.86 -0.46 -22.68
N LYS A 144 9.22 0.81 -22.92
CA LYS A 144 10.42 1.17 -23.67
C LYS A 144 11.70 1.00 -22.84
N CYS A 145 11.60 0.87 -21.53
CA CYS A 145 12.74 0.56 -20.67
C CYS A 145 13.31 -0.83 -21.02
N THR A 146 14.63 -0.96 -21.01
CA THR A 146 15.27 -2.28 -21.14
C THR A 146 14.98 -3.12 -19.91
N ASP A 147 14.81 -4.42 -20.10
CA ASP A 147 14.68 -5.33 -18.96
C ASP A 147 15.96 -5.27 -18.12
N GLU A 148 15.78 -5.12 -16.81
CA GLU A 148 16.87 -5.08 -15.83
C GLU A 148 16.74 -6.28 -14.91
N GLU A 149 17.84 -6.98 -14.66
CA GLU A 149 17.88 -7.99 -13.59
C GLU A 149 17.68 -7.31 -12.24
N TYR A 150 16.88 -7.96 -11.38
CA TYR A 150 16.65 -7.46 -10.02
C TYR A 150 17.98 -7.30 -9.27
N ASN A 151 18.21 -6.09 -8.76
CA ASN A 151 19.39 -5.76 -7.96
C ASN A 151 18.99 -5.45 -6.51
N GLU A 152 19.25 -6.40 -5.62
CA GLU A 152 18.96 -6.28 -4.18
C GLU A 152 19.62 -5.05 -3.54
N GLN A 153 20.79 -4.61 -4.02
CA GLN A 153 21.50 -3.45 -3.47
C GLN A 153 20.78 -2.13 -3.76
N ARG A 154 19.94 -2.08 -4.79
CA ARG A 154 19.14 -0.90 -5.17
C ARG A 154 17.72 -0.94 -4.58
N SER A 155 17.35 -2.05 -3.95
CA SER A 155 16.04 -2.25 -3.36
C SER A 155 15.86 -1.39 -2.10
N SER A 156 14.67 -0.83 -1.94
CA SER A 156 14.26 -0.10 -0.74
C SER A 156 13.67 -1.02 0.35
N VAL A 157 13.47 -2.31 0.05
CA VAL A 157 12.95 -3.34 0.96
C VAL A 157 13.77 -4.62 0.88
N GLN A 158 13.65 -5.48 1.89
CA GLN A 158 14.28 -6.80 1.88
C GLN A 158 13.72 -7.68 0.75
N ASN A 159 14.56 -8.53 0.18
CA ASN A 159 14.17 -9.44 -0.90
C ASN A 159 13.00 -10.35 -0.51
N ARG A 160 12.89 -10.73 0.77
CA ARG A 160 11.73 -11.48 1.29
C ARG A 160 10.41 -10.75 1.05
N VAL A 161 10.34 -9.45 1.35
CA VAL A 161 9.12 -8.63 1.19
C VAL A 161 8.74 -8.56 -0.29
N ARG A 162 9.72 -8.35 -1.17
CA ARG A 162 9.53 -8.39 -2.63
C ARG A 162 8.97 -9.75 -3.08
N PHE A 163 9.58 -10.84 -2.61
CA PHE A 163 9.20 -12.20 -2.98
C PHE A 163 7.76 -12.53 -2.55
N GLU A 164 7.33 -12.09 -1.36
CA GLU A 164 5.96 -12.26 -0.89
C GLU A 164 4.96 -11.37 -1.67
N LEU A 165 5.38 -10.17 -2.08
CA LEU A 165 4.53 -9.20 -2.78
C LEU A 165 4.26 -9.57 -4.25
N LEU A 166 5.28 -10.02 -4.99
CA LEU A 166 5.18 -10.25 -6.44
C LEU A 166 4.00 -11.18 -6.84
N PRO A 167 3.79 -12.34 -6.20
CA PRO A 167 2.65 -13.21 -6.52
C PRO A 167 1.29 -12.52 -6.32
N ILE A 168 1.17 -11.65 -5.31
CA ILE A 168 -0.06 -10.89 -5.03
C ILE A 168 -0.35 -9.93 -6.19
N LEU A 169 0.66 -9.21 -6.64
CA LEU A 169 0.55 -8.26 -7.74
C LEU A 169 0.20 -8.97 -9.06
N LYS A 170 0.85 -10.11 -9.35
CA LYS A 170 0.63 -10.89 -10.58
C LYS A 170 -0.78 -11.50 -10.65
N LYS A 171 -1.39 -11.87 -9.52
CA LYS A 171 -2.74 -12.50 -9.47
C LYS A 171 -3.84 -11.65 -10.13
N GLY A 172 -3.69 -10.32 -10.15
CA GLY A 172 -4.69 -9.39 -10.67
C GLY A 172 -4.55 -9.07 -12.16
N LEU A 173 -3.56 -9.61 -12.86
CA LEU A 173 -3.28 -9.27 -14.25
C LEU A 173 -4.07 -10.12 -15.23
N PHE A 174 -4.46 -9.53 -16.35
CA PHE A 174 -5.13 -10.21 -17.45
C PHE A 174 -4.18 -11.09 -18.29
N PHE A 175 -2.87 -10.88 -18.14
CA PHE A 175 -1.83 -11.56 -18.90
C PHE A 175 -0.52 -11.56 -18.11
N ASP A 176 0.40 -12.43 -18.51
CA ASP A 176 1.71 -12.53 -17.89
C ASP A 176 2.53 -11.24 -18.12
N PRO A 177 2.96 -10.54 -17.06
CA PRO A 177 3.75 -9.32 -17.16
C PRO A 177 5.17 -9.54 -17.71
N GLU A 178 5.62 -10.78 -17.90
CA GLU A 178 6.89 -11.09 -18.58
C GLU A 178 6.76 -11.18 -20.10
N PHE A 179 5.54 -11.40 -20.63
CA PHE A 179 5.33 -11.68 -22.07
C PHE A 179 4.38 -10.70 -22.77
N TRP A 180 4.02 -9.60 -22.10
CA TRP A 180 3.07 -8.64 -22.68
C TRP A 180 3.68 -7.76 -23.75
N ASN A 181 2.81 -7.30 -24.65
CA ASN A 181 3.12 -6.31 -25.66
C ASN A 181 1.89 -5.42 -25.90
N PHE A 182 2.06 -4.35 -26.69
CA PHE A 182 0.96 -3.44 -26.99
C PHE A 182 -0.22 -4.09 -27.72
N LEU A 183 0.00 -5.20 -28.43
CA LEU A 183 -1.09 -5.94 -29.04
C LEU A 183 -2.00 -6.57 -27.97
N MET A 184 -1.40 -7.19 -26.94
CA MET A 184 -2.14 -7.73 -25.80
C MET A 184 -2.90 -6.64 -25.04
N ILE A 185 -2.30 -5.46 -24.84
CA ILE A 185 -3.01 -4.32 -24.22
C ILE A 185 -4.22 -3.95 -25.06
N LYS A 186 -4.04 -3.75 -26.38
CA LYS A 186 -5.14 -3.37 -27.28
C LYS A 186 -6.26 -4.41 -27.28
N GLN A 187 -5.93 -5.69 -27.32
CA GLN A 187 -6.91 -6.78 -27.28
C GLN A 187 -7.72 -6.79 -25.98
N ASN A 188 -7.06 -6.61 -24.83
CA ASN A 188 -7.74 -6.56 -23.53
C ASN A 188 -8.56 -5.29 -23.34
N CYS A 189 -8.15 -4.14 -23.89
CA CYS A 189 -8.99 -2.94 -23.92
C CYS A 189 -10.28 -3.13 -24.73
N LEU A 190 -10.28 -3.98 -25.76
CA LEU A 190 -11.48 -4.27 -26.56
C LEU A 190 -12.42 -5.28 -25.90
N ALA A 191 -11.94 -6.05 -24.91
CA ALA A 191 -12.71 -7.06 -24.20
C ALA A 191 -13.37 -6.54 -22.91
N LEU A 192 -13.12 -5.27 -22.54
CA LEU A 192 -13.59 -4.56 -21.35
C LEU A 192 -14.61 -3.47 -21.72
#